data_AF-A0A227JFJ8-F1
#
_entry.id   AF-A0A227JFJ8-F1
#
_cell.length_a   1.000
_cell.length_b   1.000
_cell.length_c   1.000
_cell.angle_alpha   90.00
_cell.angle_beta   90.00
_cell.angle_gamma   90.00
#
_symmetry.space_group_name_H-M   'P 1'
#
loop_
_entity.id
_entity.type
_entity.pdbx_description
1 polymer ?
#
loop_
_entity_poly.entity_id
_entity_poly.type
_entity_poly.pdbx_seq_one_letter_code
_entity_poly.pdbx_strand_id
1 'polypeptide(L)'
;VSHYLWNKYGSSAKVRFISVDFEPVVAEILEKVDDGQMGVILKRMFMRAAGMIAEKFKIEALVTGEALGQVSSQTLTNLRHIDNVTDTLILRPLINWDKEDIINLAREIGTEDFAKTMPEYCGVISKKPTVKAVKEKLEAEEAKFDFSILEKVVYEARQMDIRDIAKESEQAAPEVEQVQAVEEHAVVLDIRSPDEEDDNPLEIAGVDVKHIPFYKLGTQFGDLDQSKTYLLYCDRGVMSRLQALYLQEQGFNNVKVYRP
;
A
#
# COMPACT_ATOMS: atom_id res chain seq x y z
N VAL A 1 11.42 9.51 -2.57
CA VAL A 1 11.97 9.10 -3.90
C VAL A 1 11.58 10.04 -5.04
N SER A 2 10.31 10.41 -5.22
CA SER A 2 9.85 11.18 -6.39
C SER A 2 10.52 12.56 -6.54
N HIS A 3 10.64 13.33 -5.45
CA HIS A 3 11.37 14.61 -5.46
C HIS A 3 12.85 14.45 -5.83
N TYR A 4 13.51 13.40 -5.31
CA TYR A 4 14.91 13.09 -5.62
C TYR A 4 15.13 12.87 -7.13
N LEU A 5 14.29 12.05 -7.75
CA LEU A 5 14.37 11.76 -9.19
C LEU A 5 14.08 13.00 -10.05
N TRP A 6 13.03 13.75 -9.70
CA TRP A 6 12.71 15.00 -10.40
C TRP A 6 13.86 16.01 -10.30
N ASN A 7 14.43 16.22 -9.11
CA ASN A 7 15.53 17.17 -8.93
C ASN A 7 16.78 16.77 -9.74
N LYS A 8 17.06 15.46 -9.85
CA LYS A 8 18.23 14.93 -10.55
C LYS A 8 18.09 14.93 -12.07
N TYR A 9 16.91 14.58 -12.61
CA TYR A 9 16.74 14.32 -14.05
C TYR A 9 15.71 15.23 -14.75
N GLY A 10 14.89 15.97 -14.01
CA GLY A 10 13.71 16.64 -14.56
C GLY A 10 13.41 18.01 -13.94
N SER A 11 14.37 18.67 -13.30
CA SER A 11 14.15 19.92 -12.55
C SER A 11 13.62 21.08 -13.40
N SER A 12 13.84 21.03 -14.71
CA SER A 12 13.27 21.98 -15.68
C SER A 12 11.81 21.70 -16.04
N ALA A 13 11.30 20.50 -15.76
CA ALA A 13 9.94 20.10 -16.07
C ALA A 13 9.00 20.42 -14.91
N LYS A 14 7.80 20.93 -15.24
CA LYS A 14 6.72 21.10 -14.27
C LYS A 14 6.06 19.75 -14.05
N VAL A 15 6.24 19.17 -12.86
CA VAL A 15 5.64 17.88 -12.49
C VAL A 15 4.56 18.11 -11.45
N ARG A 16 3.35 17.63 -11.74
CA ARG A 16 2.25 17.55 -10.79
C ARG A 16 2.33 16.22 -10.08
N PHE A 17 2.34 16.26 -8.75
CA PHE A 17 2.23 15.08 -7.92
C PHE A 17 0.79 14.90 -7.48
N ILE A 18 0.25 13.71 -7.73
CA ILE A 18 -1.12 13.35 -7.39
C ILE A 18 -1.05 12.17 -6.41
N SER A 19 -1.57 12.37 -5.21
CA SER A 19 -1.67 11.33 -4.19
C SER A 19 -3.13 10.92 -4.05
N VAL A 20 -3.36 9.61 -4.11
CA VAL A 20 -4.68 8.98 -3.94
C VAL A 20 -4.58 8.09 -2.72
N ASP A 21 -5.43 8.34 -1.72
CA ASP A 21 -5.53 7.46 -0.56
C ASP A 21 -6.27 6.18 -0.95
N PHE A 22 -5.55 5.06 -0.95
CA PHE A 22 -6.09 3.76 -1.33
C PHE A 22 -6.52 2.91 -0.13
N GLU A 23 -6.37 3.41 1.10
CA GLU A 23 -6.78 2.67 2.30
C GLU A 23 -8.24 2.18 2.23
N PRO A 24 -9.25 3.01 1.86
CA PRO A 24 -10.63 2.54 1.76
C PRO A 24 -10.83 1.47 0.68
N VAL A 25 -10.08 1.54 -0.42
CA VAL A 25 -10.15 0.58 -1.51
C VAL A 25 -9.56 -0.77 -1.07
N VAL A 26 -8.44 -0.74 -0.35
CA VAL A 26 -7.82 -1.95 0.20
C VAL A 26 -8.72 -2.59 1.25
N ALA A 27 -9.35 -1.80 2.13
CA ALA A 27 -10.31 -2.27 3.12
C ALA A 27 -11.46 -3.03 2.47
N GLU A 28 -12.08 -2.44 1.45
CA GLU A 28 -13.20 -3.07 0.73
C GLU A 28 -12.78 -4.37 0.03
N ILE A 29 -11.59 -4.39 -0.60
CA ILE A 29 -11.05 -5.61 -1.22
C ILE A 29 -10.88 -6.72 -0.18
N LEU A 30 -10.30 -6.41 0.99
CA LEU A 30 -10.11 -7.38 2.06
C LEU A 30 -11.43 -7.92 2.63
N GLU A 31 -12.49 -7.13 2.64
CA GLU A 31 -13.78 -7.56 3.16
C GLU A 31 -14.66 -8.32 2.15
N LYS A 32 -14.49 -8.07 0.84
CA LYS A 32 -15.42 -8.57 -0.19
C LYS A 32 -14.83 -9.59 -1.16
N VAL A 33 -13.52 -9.59 -1.34
CA VAL A 33 -12.84 -10.33 -2.40
C VAL A 33 -12.16 -11.57 -1.83
N ASP A 34 -12.18 -12.68 -2.58
CA ASP A 34 -11.40 -13.88 -2.25
C ASP A 34 -9.87 -13.65 -2.32
N ASP A 35 -9.15 -14.14 -1.31
CA ASP A 35 -7.69 -14.03 -1.11
C ASP A 35 -6.85 -14.30 -2.37
N GLY A 36 -7.26 -15.29 -3.17
CA GLY A 36 -6.52 -15.72 -4.35
C GLY A 36 -6.54 -14.70 -5.49
N GLN A 37 -7.55 -13.81 -5.53
CA GLN A 37 -7.73 -12.79 -6.58
C GLN A 37 -7.37 -11.37 -6.12
N MET A 38 -7.29 -11.10 -4.81
CA MET A 38 -7.06 -9.76 -4.25
C MET A 38 -5.91 -9.01 -4.92
N GLY A 39 -4.75 -9.65 -5.13
CA GLY A 39 -3.59 -9.01 -5.73
C GLY A 39 -3.81 -8.53 -7.17
N VAL A 40 -4.59 -9.26 -7.97
CA VAL A 40 -4.91 -8.87 -9.35
C VAL A 40 -5.99 -7.78 -9.35
N ILE A 41 -7.00 -7.89 -8.48
CA ILE A 41 -8.07 -6.90 -8.35
C ILE A 41 -7.52 -5.56 -7.85
N LEU A 42 -6.64 -5.55 -6.84
CA LEU A 42 -5.99 -4.34 -6.36
C LEU A 42 -5.22 -3.61 -7.48
N LYS A 43 -4.45 -4.35 -8.29
CA LYS A 43 -3.75 -3.78 -9.45
C LYS A 43 -4.71 -3.25 -10.51
N ARG A 44 -5.84 -3.93 -10.73
CA ARG A 44 -6.91 -3.44 -11.60
C ARG A 44 -7.50 -2.13 -11.07
N MET A 45 -7.70 -1.99 -9.76
CA MET A 45 -8.15 -0.72 -9.16
C MET A 45 -7.11 0.39 -9.31
N PHE A 46 -5.81 0.09 -9.17
CA PHE A 46 -4.76 1.08 -9.48
C PHE A 46 -4.83 1.57 -10.92
N MET A 47 -5.00 0.67 -11.89
CA MET A 47 -5.09 1.06 -13.31
C MET A 47 -6.38 1.80 -13.63
N ARG A 48 -7.52 1.45 -13.01
CA ARG A 48 -8.76 2.22 -13.14
C ARG A 48 -8.60 3.64 -12.60
N ALA A 49 -8.07 3.79 -11.37
CA ALA A 49 -7.81 5.11 -10.79
C ALA A 49 -6.86 5.94 -11.65
N ALA A 50 -5.75 5.33 -12.10
CA ALA A 50 -4.80 5.99 -12.99
C ALA A 50 -5.44 6.39 -14.32
N GLY A 51 -6.30 5.55 -14.90
CA GLY A 51 -7.07 5.84 -16.12
C GLY A 51 -8.04 7.01 -15.95
N MET A 52 -8.78 7.06 -14.83
CA MET A 52 -9.69 8.18 -14.51
C MET A 52 -8.92 9.49 -14.35
N ILE A 53 -7.75 9.45 -13.70
CA ILE A 53 -6.84 10.60 -13.59
C ILE A 53 -6.31 10.98 -14.97
N ALA A 54 -5.94 10.01 -15.80
CA ALA A 54 -5.44 10.26 -17.14
C ALA A 54 -6.48 10.96 -18.02
N GLU A 55 -7.72 10.50 -18.00
CA GLU A 55 -8.83 11.14 -18.71
C GLU A 55 -9.07 12.58 -18.23
N LYS A 56 -9.15 12.77 -16.89
CA LYS A 56 -9.34 14.10 -16.27
C LYS A 56 -8.27 15.11 -16.68
N PHE A 57 -7.02 14.66 -16.82
CA PHE A 57 -5.88 15.52 -17.15
C PHE A 57 -5.44 15.44 -18.61
N LYS A 58 -6.16 14.71 -19.46
CA LYS A 58 -5.82 14.47 -20.88
C LYS A 58 -4.41 13.91 -21.05
N ILE A 59 -4.04 12.96 -20.19
CA ILE A 59 -2.78 12.23 -20.25
C ILE A 59 -2.97 11.07 -21.24
N GLU A 60 -2.06 10.95 -22.21
CA GLU A 60 -2.19 9.97 -23.30
C GLU A 60 -1.65 8.57 -22.93
N ALA A 61 -0.79 8.49 -21.92
CA ALA A 61 -0.16 7.24 -21.52
C ALA A 61 0.15 7.18 -20.02
N LEU A 62 0.05 5.97 -19.46
CA LEU A 62 0.52 5.58 -18.15
C LEU A 62 1.87 4.87 -18.29
N VAL A 63 2.73 4.99 -17.28
CA VAL A 63 4.02 4.28 -17.23
C VAL A 63 4.07 3.45 -15.96
N THR A 64 4.40 2.17 -16.07
CA THR A 64 4.60 1.27 -14.92
C THR A 64 5.98 0.63 -14.95
N GLY A 65 6.48 0.25 -13.77
CA GLY A 65 7.73 -0.50 -13.60
C GLY A 65 7.56 -2.01 -13.64
N GLU A 66 6.49 -2.53 -14.26
CA GLU A 66 6.25 -3.98 -14.31
C GLU A 66 7.24 -4.69 -15.25
N ALA A 67 7.78 -5.82 -14.79
CA ALA A 67 8.65 -6.71 -15.55
C ALA A 67 8.00 -8.09 -15.70
N LEU A 68 8.19 -8.77 -16.82
CA LEU A 68 7.51 -10.03 -17.08
C LEU A 68 8.14 -11.17 -16.26
N GLY A 69 7.33 -11.93 -15.53
CA GLY A 69 7.79 -13.16 -14.86
C GLY A 69 8.59 -12.93 -13.57
N GLN A 70 8.75 -11.70 -13.10
CA GLN A 70 9.50 -11.40 -11.88
C GLN A 70 8.74 -11.76 -10.59
N VAL A 71 7.41 -11.62 -10.59
CA VAL A 71 6.53 -12.05 -9.49
C VAL A 71 5.31 -12.80 -10.03
N SER A 72 4.68 -13.61 -9.19
CA SER A 72 3.48 -14.40 -9.54
C SER A 72 2.33 -13.56 -10.10
N SER A 73 2.22 -12.29 -9.70
CA SER A 73 1.20 -11.35 -10.20
C SER A 73 1.56 -10.69 -11.55
N GLN A 74 2.72 -10.98 -12.13
CA GLN A 74 3.22 -10.40 -13.39
C GLN A 74 3.41 -11.48 -14.47
N THR A 75 2.42 -12.36 -14.62
CA THR A 75 2.32 -13.25 -15.79
C THR A 75 1.67 -12.52 -16.96
N LEU A 76 1.90 -12.97 -18.20
CA LEU A 76 1.23 -12.42 -19.39
C LEU A 76 -0.31 -12.40 -19.23
N THR A 77 -0.87 -13.44 -18.64
CA THR A 77 -2.30 -13.54 -18.36
C THR A 77 -2.76 -12.44 -17.41
N ASN A 78 -2.07 -12.27 -16.28
CA ASN A 78 -2.44 -11.28 -15.27
C ASN A 78 -2.24 -9.85 -15.81
N LEU A 79 -1.14 -9.58 -16.51
CA LEU A 79 -0.89 -8.28 -17.15
C LEU A 79 -2.00 -7.93 -18.15
N ARG A 80 -2.40 -8.89 -18.99
CA ARG A 80 -3.54 -8.68 -19.91
C ARG A 80 -4.83 -8.36 -19.16
N HIS A 81 -5.10 -9.03 -18.04
CA HIS A 81 -6.29 -8.70 -17.25
C HIS A 81 -6.18 -7.33 -16.59
N ILE A 82 -5.00 -6.93 -16.12
CA ILE A 82 -4.77 -5.60 -15.55
C ILE A 82 -4.95 -4.51 -16.61
N ASP A 83 -4.48 -4.72 -17.85
CA ASP A 83 -4.59 -3.74 -18.94
C ASP A 83 -6.02 -3.47 -19.36
N ASN A 84 -6.87 -4.51 -19.42
CA ASN A 84 -8.23 -4.40 -19.94
C ASN A 84 -9.21 -3.59 -19.07
N VAL A 85 -8.75 -2.89 -18.03
CA VAL A 85 -9.59 -2.03 -17.18
C VAL A 85 -9.46 -0.54 -17.49
N THR A 86 -8.55 -0.18 -18.39
CA THR A 86 -8.38 1.19 -18.89
C THR A 86 -8.05 1.16 -20.38
N ASP A 87 -8.58 2.12 -21.13
CA ASP A 87 -8.23 2.32 -22.54
C ASP A 87 -6.95 3.16 -22.72
N THR A 88 -6.36 3.65 -21.61
CA THR A 88 -5.14 4.46 -21.66
C THR A 88 -3.93 3.59 -22.00
N LEU A 89 -3.05 4.05 -22.89
CA LEU A 89 -1.83 3.33 -23.26
C LEU A 89 -0.93 3.10 -22.05
N ILE A 90 -0.56 1.85 -21.75
CA ILE A 90 0.36 1.52 -20.66
C ILE A 90 1.74 1.18 -21.22
N LEU A 91 2.74 2.01 -20.90
CA LEU A 91 4.13 1.80 -21.24
C LEU A 91 4.86 1.06 -20.11
N ARG A 92 5.64 0.03 -20.48
CA ARG A 92 6.38 -0.82 -19.54
C ARG A 92 7.86 -0.90 -19.91
N PRO A 93 8.67 0.11 -19.53
CA PRO A 93 10.08 0.17 -19.93
C PRO A 93 10.91 -1.03 -19.46
N LEU A 94 10.48 -1.69 -18.39
CA LEU A 94 11.18 -2.80 -17.75
C LEU A 94 10.61 -4.18 -18.13
N ILE A 95 9.71 -4.27 -19.12
CA ILE A 95 8.93 -5.50 -19.39
C ILE A 95 9.80 -6.73 -19.65
N ASN A 96 10.98 -6.54 -20.22
CA ASN A 96 11.93 -7.60 -20.57
C ASN A 96 13.24 -7.55 -19.76
N TRP A 97 13.29 -6.79 -18.68
CA TRP A 97 14.47 -6.66 -17.84
C TRP A 97 14.50 -7.72 -16.75
N ASP A 98 15.70 -8.22 -16.44
CA ASP A 98 15.90 -9.09 -15.29
C ASP A 98 16.00 -8.27 -14.00
N LYS A 99 15.72 -8.93 -12.87
CA LYS A 99 15.74 -8.28 -11.55
C LYS A 99 17.09 -7.64 -11.23
N GLU A 100 18.18 -8.30 -11.59
CA GLU A 100 19.53 -7.77 -11.35
C GLU A 100 19.80 -6.50 -12.17
N ASP A 101 19.33 -6.43 -13.41
CA ASP A 101 19.47 -5.21 -14.24
C ASP A 101 18.71 -4.04 -13.63
N ILE A 102 17.50 -4.29 -13.12
CA ILE A 102 16.68 -3.28 -12.44
C ILE A 102 17.37 -2.80 -11.16
N ILE A 103 17.95 -3.72 -10.37
CA ILE A 103 18.67 -3.38 -9.14
C ILE A 103 19.94 -2.58 -9.47
N ASN A 104 20.70 -2.98 -10.49
CA ASN A 104 21.89 -2.28 -10.93
C ASN A 104 21.56 -0.86 -11.41
N LEU A 105 20.50 -0.70 -12.20
CA LEU A 105 20.01 0.61 -12.58
C LEU A 105 19.58 1.43 -11.36
N ALA A 106 18.87 0.82 -10.40
CA ALA A 106 18.46 1.49 -9.17
C ALA A 106 19.68 1.99 -8.35
N ARG A 107 20.78 1.23 -8.33
CA ARG A 107 22.05 1.69 -7.75
C ARG A 107 22.64 2.87 -8.51
N GLU A 108 22.71 2.75 -9.83
CA GLU A 108 23.27 3.78 -10.72
C GLU A 108 22.51 5.11 -10.59
N ILE A 109 21.18 5.07 -10.60
CA ILE A 109 20.34 6.27 -10.49
C ILE A 109 20.16 6.75 -9.05
N GLY A 110 20.63 5.99 -8.06
CA GLY A 110 20.61 6.35 -6.64
C GLY A 110 19.25 6.14 -5.95
N THR A 111 18.45 5.19 -6.44
CA THR A 111 17.14 4.83 -5.85
C THR A 111 17.15 3.55 -5.01
N GLU A 112 18.27 2.80 -4.98
CA GLU A 112 18.34 1.52 -4.26
C GLU A 112 17.97 1.65 -2.78
N ASP A 113 18.53 2.64 -2.06
CA ASP A 113 18.29 2.79 -0.62
C ASP A 113 16.86 3.24 -0.29
N PHE A 114 16.26 4.03 -1.18
CA PHE A 114 14.83 4.35 -1.07
C PHE A 114 13.98 3.09 -1.28
N ALA A 115 14.32 2.25 -2.26
CA ALA A 115 13.57 1.02 -2.53
C ALA A 115 13.68 0.00 -1.39
N LYS A 116 14.86 -0.14 -0.75
CA LYS A 116 15.07 -1.02 0.41
C LYS A 116 14.17 -0.69 1.61
N THR A 117 13.78 0.58 1.75
CA THR A 117 12.96 1.06 2.87
C THR A 117 11.47 1.09 2.54
N MET A 118 11.09 0.87 1.27
CA MET A 118 9.71 0.89 0.85
C MET A 118 8.95 -0.36 1.33
N PRO A 119 7.79 -0.19 1.98
CA PRO A 119 6.94 -1.31 2.38
C PRO A 119 6.26 -1.98 1.18
N GLU A 120 6.17 -3.31 1.19
CA GLU A 120 5.45 -4.08 0.18
C GLU A 120 4.02 -4.45 0.66
N TYR A 121 3.05 -3.57 0.47
CA TYR A 121 1.65 -3.81 0.86
C TYR A 121 1.03 -5.03 0.16
N CYS A 122 1.23 -5.16 -1.16
CA CYS A 122 0.65 -6.25 -1.94
C CYS A 122 1.12 -7.66 -1.53
N GLY A 123 2.34 -7.76 -0.98
CA GLY A 123 2.91 -9.02 -0.49
C GLY A 123 2.35 -9.46 0.86
N VAL A 124 1.71 -8.54 1.60
CA VAL A 124 1.02 -8.82 2.86
C VAL A 124 -0.45 -9.17 2.60
N ILE A 125 -1.07 -8.60 1.57
CA ILE A 125 -2.52 -8.72 1.31
C ILE A 125 -2.90 -10.03 0.61
N SER A 126 -2.01 -10.68 -0.16
CA SER A 126 -2.40 -11.88 -0.93
C SER A 126 -1.69 -13.15 -0.43
N LYS A 127 -2.42 -14.00 0.29
CA LYS A 127 -2.01 -15.38 0.60
C LYS A 127 -2.18 -16.23 -0.67
N LYS A 128 -1.06 -16.69 -1.27
CA LYS A 128 -1.01 -17.53 -2.50
C LYS A 128 -1.61 -16.86 -3.75
N PRO A 129 -1.00 -15.78 -4.26
CA PRO A 129 -1.47 -15.06 -5.44
C PRO A 129 -1.63 -15.96 -6.66
N THR A 130 -2.77 -15.83 -7.34
CA THR A 130 -3.08 -16.62 -8.54
C THR A 130 -2.16 -16.27 -9.71
N VAL A 131 -1.41 -17.27 -10.20
CA VAL A 131 -0.47 -17.13 -11.34
C VAL A 131 -1.19 -17.00 -12.69
N LYS A 132 -2.40 -17.56 -12.79
CA LYS A 132 -3.25 -17.53 -13.98
C LYS A 132 -4.69 -17.19 -13.58
N ALA A 133 -4.98 -15.90 -13.42
CA ALA A 133 -6.32 -15.47 -13.09
C ALA A 133 -7.29 -15.86 -14.21
N VAL A 134 -8.51 -16.27 -13.83
CA VAL A 134 -9.59 -16.59 -14.75
C VAL A 134 -10.47 -15.36 -14.85
N LYS A 135 -10.69 -14.86 -16.06
CA LYS A 135 -11.40 -13.60 -16.30
C LYS A 135 -12.76 -13.57 -15.61
N GLU A 136 -13.53 -14.64 -15.75
CA GLU A 136 -14.88 -14.76 -15.21
C GLU A 136 -14.88 -14.71 -13.68
N LYS A 137 -13.84 -15.25 -13.03
CA LYS A 137 -13.66 -15.14 -11.58
C LYS A 137 -13.33 -13.72 -11.16
N LEU A 138 -12.42 -13.04 -11.87
CA LEU A 138 -12.08 -11.66 -11.58
C LEU A 138 -13.31 -10.74 -11.69
N GLU A 139 -14.11 -10.90 -12.75
CA GLU A 139 -15.31 -10.09 -12.95
C GLU A 139 -16.39 -10.37 -11.89
N ALA A 140 -16.53 -11.63 -11.47
CA ALA A 140 -17.46 -12.00 -10.40
C ALA A 140 -17.04 -11.45 -9.02
N GLU A 141 -15.74 -11.47 -8.71
CA GLU A 141 -15.21 -10.89 -7.49
C GLU A 141 -15.26 -9.35 -7.52
N GLU A 142 -14.95 -8.73 -8.66
CA GLU A 142 -15.08 -7.28 -8.84
C GLU A 142 -16.53 -6.80 -8.72
N ALA A 143 -17.51 -7.60 -9.11
CA ALA A 143 -18.92 -7.25 -8.97
C ALA A 143 -19.37 -7.11 -7.50
N LYS A 144 -18.58 -7.62 -6.55
CA LYS A 144 -18.82 -7.45 -5.10
C LYS A 144 -18.27 -6.14 -4.56
N PHE A 145 -17.34 -5.50 -5.29
CA PHE A 145 -16.68 -4.26 -4.88
C PHE A 145 -17.56 -3.05 -5.20
N ASP A 146 -17.73 -2.14 -4.24
CA ASP A 146 -18.41 -0.87 -4.48
C ASP A 146 -17.48 0.14 -5.17
N PHE A 147 -17.70 0.34 -6.49
CA PHE A 147 -16.94 1.28 -7.30
C PHE A 147 -17.07 2.75 -6.87
N SER A 148 -18.10 3.11 -6.12
CA SER A 148 -18.24 4.48 -5.60
C SER A 148 -17.11 4.85 -4.64
N ILE A 149 -16.52 3.86 -3.95
CA ILE A 149 -15.34 4.05 -3.09
C ILE A 149 -14.14 4.49 -3.92
N LEU A 150 -13.90 3.80 -5.05
CA LEU A 150 -12.80 4.14 -5.96
C LEU A 150 -12.99 5.54 -6.57
N GLU A 151 -14.21 5.84 -7.01
CA GLU A 151 -14.55 7.16 -7.56
C GLU A 151 -14.32 8.28 -6.55
N LYS A 152 -14.73 8.05 -5.30
CA LYS A 152 -14.54 9.00 -4.20
C LYS A 152 -13.05 9.27 -3.94
N VAL A 153 -12.22 8.24 -3.78
CA VAL A 153 -10.79 8.45 -3.49
C VAL A 153 -10.06 9.15 -4.64
N VAL A 154 -10.44 8.87 -5.88
CA VAL A 154 -9.89 9.56 -7.07
C VAL A 154 -10.36 11.02 -7.13
N TYR A 155 -11.61 11.29 -6.74
CA TYR A 155 -12.14 12.65 -6.67
C TYR A 155 -11.44 13.48 -5.60
N GLU A 156 -11.19 12.89 -4.43
CA GLU A 156 -10.51 13.48 -3.27
C GLU A 156 -8.98 13.51 -3.42
N ALA A 157 -8.45 13.01 -4.55
CA ALA A 157 -7.02 12.95 -4.80
C ALA A 157 -6.32 14.31 -4.62
N ARG A 158 -5.30 14.31 -3.76
CA ARG A 158 -4.52 15.50 -3.42
C ARG A 158 -3.55 15.83 -4.54
N GLN A 159 -3.53 17.09 -4.95
CA GLN A 159 -2.67 17.58 -6.01
C GLN A 159 -1.68 18.60 -5.45
N MET A 160 -0.41 18.46 -5.80
CA MET A 160 0.63 19.42 -5.42
C MET A 160 1.70 19.51 -6.50
N ASP A 161 2.50 20.58 -6.44
CA ASP A 161 3.72 20.66 -7.23
C ASP A 161 4.79 19.77 -6.59
N ILE A 162 5.56 19.05 -7.41
CA ILE A 162 6.65 18.18 -6.92
C ILE A 162 7.63 18.93 -6.01
N ARG A 163 7.81 20.25 -6.20
CA ARG A 163 8.70 21.12 -5.42
C ARG A 163 8.25 21.32 -3.98
N ASP A 164 6.96 21.16 -3.71
CA ASP A 164 6.40 21.40 -2.39
C ASP A 164 6.37 20.12 -1.52
N ILE A 165 6.56 18.94 -2.12
CA ILE A 165 6.63 17.65 -1.40
C ILE A 165 7.75 17.64 -0.37
N ALA A 166 8.93 18.17 -0.71
CA ALA A 166 10.09 18.13 0.18
C ALA A 166 9.83 18.90 1.50
N LYS A 167 9.11 20.01 1.41
CA LYS A 167 8.76 20.85 2.57
C LYS A 167 7.84 20.13 3.55
N GLU A 168 6.94 19.27 3.05
CA GLU A 168 6.03 18.49 3.88
C GLU A 168 6.73 17.28 4.50
N SER A 169 7.59 16.60 3.73
CA SER A 169 8.34 15.44 4.22
C SER A 169 9.33 15.78 5.33
N GLU A 170 9.90 16.99 5.35
CA GLU A 170 10.81 17.45 6.41
C GLU A 170 10.08 17.81 7.71
N GLN A 171 8.78 18.13 7.65
CA GLN A 171 7.97 18.51 8.81
C GLN A 171 7.33 17.30 9.52
N ALA A 172 7.31 16.13 8.88
CA ALA A 172 6.48 15.00 9.27
C ALA A 172 7.21 13.64 9.27
N ALA A 173 8.48 13.59 9.69
CA ALA A 173 9.13 12.29 9.95
C ALA A 173 9.10 11.96 11.45
N PRO A 174 7.96 11.52 12.02
CA PRO A 174 8.00 10.96 13.36
C PRO A 174 8.73 9.61 13.30
N GLU A 175 9.72 9.42 14.17
CA GLU A 175 10.29 8.10 14.39
C GLU A 175 9.31 7.29 15.25
N VAL A 176 8.77 6.21 14.69
CA VAL A 176 7.97 5.26 15.46
C VAL A 176 8.91 4.43 16.33
N GLU A 177 8.70 4.51 17.65
CA GLU A 177 9.41 3.69 18.63
C GLU A 177 9.04 2.20 18.45
N GLN A 178 10.07 1.34 18.43
CA GLN A 178 9.91 -0.12 18.39
C GLN A 178 10.30 -0.72 19.73
N VAL A 179 9.45 -1.58 20.28
CA VAL A 179 9.66 -2.24 21.58
C VAL A 179 9.60 -3.75 21.44
N GLN A 180 10.49 -4.44 22.17
CA GLN A 180 10.54 -5.91 22.22
C GLN A 180 9.77 -6.49 23.41
N ALA A 181 9.55 -5.70 24.45
CA ALA A 181 8.83 -6.11 25.65
C ALA A 181 7.59 -5.23 25.84
N VAL A 182 6.52 -5.83 26.34
CA VAL A 182 5.29 -5.12 26.68
C VAL A 182 5.41 -4.56 28.09
N GLU A 183 5.19 -3.25 28.25
CA GLU A 183 5.14 -2.59 29.56
C GLU A 183 3.85 -2.96 30.32
N GLU A 184 3.85 -2.88 31.66
CA GLU A 184 2.80 -3.41 32.57
C GLU A 184 1.37 -2.83 32.38
N HIS A 185 1.20 -1.83 31.50
CA HIS A 185 -0.09 -1.19 31.19
C HIS A 185 -0.34 -0.96 29.70
N ALA A 186 0.51 -1.52 28.83
CA ALA A 186 0.35 -1.39 27.40
C ALA A 186 -0.63 -2.44 26.85
N VAL A 187 -1.44 -2.03 25.87
CA VAL A 187 -2.36 -2.93 25.14
C VAL A 187 -1.71 -3.27 23.82
N VAL A 188 -1.66 -4.54 23.45
CA VAL A 188 -1.18 -4.95 22.14
C VAL A 188 -2.36 -4.98 21.18
N LEU A 189 -2.26 -4.23 20.08
CA LEU A 189 -3.23 -4.29 18.99
C LEU A 189 -2.69 -5.22 17.91
N ASP A 190 -3.32 -6.37 17.76
CA ASP A 190 -3.10 -7.25 16.62
C ASP A 190 -3.81 -6.65 15.40
N ILE A 191 -3.02 -6.20 14.42
CA ILE A 191 -3.51 -5.54 13.21
C ILE A 191 -3.47 -6.43 11.97
N ARG A 192 -3.20 -7.73 12.15
CA ARG A 192 -3.21 -8.74 11.09
C ARG A 192 -4.63 -8.94 10.51
N SER A 193 -4.74 -9.62 9.37
CA SER A 193 -6.07 -9.96 8.85
C SER A 193 -6.81 -10.91 9.81
N PRO A 194 -8.16 -10.97 9.78
CA PRO A 194 -8.92 -11.93 10.58
C PRO A 194 -8.44 -13.38 10.36
N ASP A 195 -8.15 -13.78 9.12
CA ASP A 195 -7.66 -15.14 8.84
C ASP A 195 -6.29 -15.41 9.46
N GLU A 196 -5.40 -14.42 9.53
CA GLU A 196 -4.10 -14.58 10.18
C GLU A 196 -4.20 -14.70 11.71
N GLU A 197 -5.16 -14.01 12.32
CA GLU A 197 -5.47 -14.15 13.74
C GLU A 197 -6.10 -15.52 14.03
N ASP A 198 -7.09 -15.92 13.24
CA ASP A 198 -7.77 -17.22 13.36
C ASP A 198 -6.79 -18.39 13.18
N ASP A 199 -5.87 -18.30 12.21
CA ASP A 199 -4.85 -19.32 11.93
C ASP A 199 -3.82 -19.43 13.07
N ASN A 200 -3.42 -18.29 13.67
CA ASN A 200 -2.38 -18.22 14.68
C ASN A 200 -2.63 -17.04 15.65
N PRO A 201 -3.47 -17.23 16.69
CA PRO A 201 -3.85 -16.16 17.60
C PRO A 201 -2.66 -15.70 18.43
N LEU A 202 -2.53 -14.38 18.59
CA LEU A 202 -1.45 -13.80 19.40
C LEU A 202 -1.83 -13.84 20.88
N GLU A 203 -1.19 -14.72 21.64
CA GLU A 203 -1.35 -14.77 23.09
C GLU A 203 -0.07 -14.32 23.79
N ILE A 204 -0.17 -13.29 24.63
CA ILE A 204 0.93 -12.77 25.44
C ILE A 204 0.51 -12.83 26.91
N ALA A 205 1.28 -13.57 27.72
CA ALA A 205 0.94 -13.78 29.12
C ALA A 205 0.92 -12.47 29.91
N GLY A 206 -0.23 -12.15 30.52
CA GLY A 206 -0.41 -10.97 31.36
C GLY A 206 -0.64 -9.66 30.62
N VAL A 207 -0.88 -9.71 29.30
CA VAL A 207 -1.09 -8.53 28.45
C VAL A 207 -2.50 -8.57 27.83
N ASP A 208 -3.15 -7.41 27.76
CA ASP A 208 -4.42 -7.25 27.03
C ASP A 208 -4.12 -7.18 25.53
N VAL A 209 -4.52 -8.21 24.78
CA VAL A 209 -4.40 -8.27 23.31
C VAL A 209 -5.78 -8.02 22.72
N LYS A 210 -5.89 -7.04 21.81
CA LYS A 210 -7.10 -6.75 21.06
C LYS A 210 -6.83 -6.84 19.58
N HIS A 211 -7.77 -7.41 18.83
CA HIS A 211 -7.68 -7.47 17.38
C HIS A 211 -8.45 -6.32 16.73
N ILE A 212 -7.73 -5.54 15.92
CA ILE A 212 -8.29 -4.51 15.06
C ILE A 212 -7.50 -4.58 13.75
N PRO A 213 -8.04 -5.19 12.68
CA PRO A 213 -7.34 -5.28 11.41
C PRO A 213 -6.86 -3.91 10.93
N PHE A 214 -5.69 -3.85 10.30
CA PHE A 214 -5.05 -2.59 9.95
C PHE A 214 -5.96 -1.60 9.18
N TYR A 215 -6.86 -2.12 8.33
CA TYR A 215 -7.77 -1.33 7.51
C TYR A 215 -8.97 -0.76 8.29
N LYS A 216 -9.20 -1.23 9.52
CA LYS A 216 -10.17 -0.66 10.48
C LYS A 216 -9.50 0.25 11.50
N LEU A 217 -8.18 0.20 11.60
CA LEU A 217 -7.44 0.90 12.64
C LEU A 217 -7.66 2.41 12.56
N GLY A 218 -7.53 3.02 11.37
CA GLY A 218 -7.71 4.47 11.21
C GLY A 218 -9.08 4.99 11.68
N THR A 219 -10.14 4.19 11.57
CA THR A 219 -11.50 4.60 11.97
C THR A 219 -11.84 4.24 13.41
N GLN A 220 -11.29 3.14 13.95
CA GLN A 220 -11.62 2.65 15.28
C GLN A 220 -10.63 3.10 16.37
N PHE A 221 -9.43 3.54 16.00
CA PHE A 221 -8.40 3.91 16.97
C PHE A 221 -8.84 5.09 17.85
N GLY A 222 -9.59 6.05 17.30
CA GLY A 222 -10.11 7.19 18.05
C GLY A 222 -11.09 6.82 19.17
N ASP A 223 -11.77 5.67 19.06
CA ASP A 223 -12.73 5.19 20.06
C ASP A 223 -12.06 4.46 21.23
N LEU A 224 -10.75 4.18 21.13
CA LEU A 224 -9.97 3.54 22.16
C LEU A 224 -9.64 4.49 23.32
N ASP A 225 -9.22 3.92 24.45
CA ASP A 225 -8.81 4.68 25.64
C ASP A 225 -7.46 5.36 25.39
N GLN A 226 -7.52 6.64 25.04
CA GLN A 226 -6.35 7.45 24.69
C GLN A 226 -5.36 7.68 25.86
N SER A 227 -5.71 7.27 27.09
CA SER A 227 -4.78 7.31 28.23
C SER A 227 -3.77 6.14 28.22
N LYS A 228 -4.03 5.10 27.43
CA LYS A 228 -3.18 3.91 27.33
C LYS A 228 -2.19 3.98 26.19
N THR A 229 -1.10 3.23 26.31
CA THR A 229 -0.13 3.01 25.24
C THR A 229 -0.54 1.79 24.42
N TYR A 230 -0.61 1.94 23.10
CA TYR A 230 -0.95 0.87 22.17
C TYR A 230 0.29 0.40 21.41
N LEU A 231 0.53 -0.91 21.41
CA LEU A 231 1.62 -1.53 20.67
C LEU A 231 1.05 -2.27 19.47
N LEU A 232 1.30 -1.79 18.24
CA LEU A 232 0.80 -2.42 17.03
C LEU A 232 1.64 -3.65 16.67
N TYR A 233 0.98 -4.76 16.35
CA TYR A 233 1.61 -6.03 15.99
C TYR A 233 1.12 -6.55 14.64
N CYS A 234 2.08 -6.97 13.80
CA CYS A 234 1.87 -7.76 12.60
C CYS A 234 3.10 -8.64 12.41
N ASP A 235 2.93 -9.81 11.78
CA ASP A 235 3.97 -10.84 11.68
C ASP A 235 5.31 -10.31 11.12
N ARG A 236 5.26 -9.60 9.99
CA ARG A 236 6.47 -9.03 9.36
C ARG A 236 6.92 -7.69 9.95
N GLY A 237 6.18 -7.11 10.88
CA GLY A 237 6.36 -5.76 11.44
C GLY A 237 6.27 -4.59 10.45
N VAL A 238 5.97 -4.85 9.17
CA VAL A 238 5.88 -3.82 8.11
C VAL A 238 4.59 -3.00 8.28
N MET A 239 3.45 -3.68 8.42
CA MET A 239 2.15 -3.01 8.61
C MET A 239 2.10 -2.26 9.94
N SER A 240 2.64 -2.82 11.01
CA SER A 240 2.67 -2.17 12.32
C SER A 240 3.36 -0.82 12.27
N ARG A 241 4.53 -0.76 11.61
CA ARG A 241 5.29 0.49 11.48
C ARG A 241 4.54 1.54 10.67
N LEU A 242 3.90 1.14 9.58
CA LEU A 242 3.17 2.06 8.72
C LEU A 242 1.93 2.62 9.39
N GLN A 243 1.16 1.75 10.02
CA GLN A 243 -0.03 2.14 10.75
C GLN A 243 0.32 3.04 11.95
N ALA A 244 1.44 2.78 12.62
CA ALA A 244 1.91 3.66 13.69
C ALA A 244 2.31 5.05 13.18
N LEU A 245 3.02 5.14 12.04
CA LEU A 245 3.33 6.42 11.38
C LEU A 245 2.06 7.18 11.03
N TYR A 246 1.09 6.49 10.42
CA TYR A 246 -0.18 7.07 10.01
C TYR A 246 -0.99 7.60 11.20
N LEU A 247 -1.09 6.85 12.29
CA LEU A 247 -1.76 7.30 13.51
C LEU A 247 -1.05 8.51 14.15
N GLN A 248 0.29 8.55 14.11
CA GLN A 248 1.06 9.71 14.57
C GLN A 248 0.81 10.95 13.71
N GLU A 249 0.70 10.79 12.37
CA GLU A 249 0.30 11.88 11.47
C GLU A 249 -1.12 12.40 11.75
N GLN A 250 -2.02 11.54 12.24
CA GLN A 250 -3.35 11.94 12.72
C GLN A 250 -3.34 12.58 14.12
N GLY A 251 -2.19 12.65 14.78
CA GLY A 251 -2.01 13.26 16.10
C GLY A 251 -2.00 12.30 17.28
N PHE A 252 -2.06 10.98 17.05
CA PHE A 252 -1.98 9.96 18.10
C PHE A 252 -0.53 9.63 18.46
N ASN A 253 -0.06 10.13 19.61
CA ASN A 253 1.33 9.94 20.06
C ASN A 253 1.54 8.72 20.98
N ASN A 254 0.45 8.04 21.38
CA ASN A 254 0.45 6.90 22.29
C ASN A 254 0.61 5.55 21.57
N VAL A 255 1.23 5.54 20.39
CA VAL A 255 1.38 4.35 19.54
C VAL A 255 2.85 3.98 19.38
N LYS A 256 3.17 2.71 19.60
CA LYS A 256 4.50 2.12 19.33
C LYS A 256 4.33 0.82 18.53
N VAL A 257 5.44 0.26 18.04
CA VAL A 257 5.44 -1.02 17.31
C VAL A 257 5.96 -2.14 18.20
N TYR A 258 5.19 -3.21 18.32
CA TYR A 258 5.62 -4.43 19.01
C TYR A 258 6.37 -5.35 18.04
N ARG A 259 7.61 -5.70 18.40
CA ARG A 259 8.50 -6.62 17.69
C ARG A 259 9.06 -7.64 18.70
N PRO A 260 8.30 -8.69 19.05
CA PRO A 260 8.78 -9.75 19.93
C PRO A 260 9.99 -10.50 19.35
#